data_AF-A0A540N921-F1
#
_entry.id   AF-A0A540N921-F1
#
_cell.length_a   1.000
_cell.length_b   1.000
_cell.length_c   1.000
_cell.angle_alpha   90.00
_cell.angle_beta   90.00
_cell.angle_gamma   90.00
#
_symmetry.space_group_name_H-M   'P 1'
#
loop_
_entity.id
_entity.type
_entity.pdbx_description
1 polymer ?
#
loop_
_entity_poly.entity_id
_entity_poly.type
_entity_poly.pdbx_seq_one_letter_code
_entity_poly.pdbx_strand_id
1 'polypeptide(L)'
;MDRYQRVEKPRVETPIDENEIRITSQGRMRNYITYAMTLLQEKGSDEVVFKAMGRAINKTVTIVELIKRRIVGLHQNTTIGSTDITDIYEPLEEGLDTLETTRHVSMIVITLSKKEINQSSIG
;
A
#
# COMPACT_ATOMS: atom_id res chain seq x y z
N MET A 1 -8.95 -23.33 18.29
CA MET A 1 -8.33 -21.99 18.31
C MET A 1 -9.09 -21.02 19.23
N ASP A 2 -10.15 -21.46 19.92
CA ASP A 2 -11.03 -20.59 20.74
C ASP A 2 -10.42 -20.08 22.06
N ARG A 3 -9.16 -20.45 22.35
CA ARG A 3 -8.42 -20.08 23.58
C ARG A 3 -7.46 -18.91 23.40
N TYR A 4 -7.43 -18.30 22.21
CA TYR A 4 -6.48 -17.25 21.87
C TYR A 4 -7.18 -16.10 21.16
N GLN A 5 -6.78 -14.87 21.49
CA GLN A 5 -7.22 -13.66 20.81
C GLN A 5 -6.07 -13.07 20.00
N ARG A 6 -6.32 -12.76 18.72
CA ARG A 6 -5.33 -12.06 17.90
C ARG A 6 -5.18 -10.63 18.38
N VAL A 7 -3.95 -10.23 18.67
CA VAL A 7 -3.56 -8.87 19.04
C VAL A 7 -2.65 -8.32 17.95
N GLU A 8 -3.02 -7.17 17.40
CA GLU A 8 -2.17 -6.49 16.41
C GLU A 8 -1.05 -5.75 17.16
N LYS A 9 0.21 -6.10 16.85
CA LYS A 9 1.36 -5.31 17.31
C LYS A 9 1.25 -3.91 16.69
N PRO A 10 1.50 -2.82 17.44
CA PRO A 10 1.65 -1.49 16.86
C PRO A 10 2.70 -1.57 15.75
N ARG A 11 2.29 -1.30 14.51
CA ARG A 11 3.25 -1.22 13.41
C ARG A 11 4.18 -0.06 13.69
N VAL A 12 5.48 -0.24 13.45
CA VAL A 12 6.42 0.87 13.44
C VAL A 12 5.90 1.86 12.39
N GLU A 13 5.41 3.01 12.85
CA GLU A 13 4.92 4.06 11.97
C GLU A 13 6.13 4.66 11.25
N THR A 14 6.36 4.17 10.04
CA THR A 14 7.27 4.84 9.12
C THR A 14 6.63 6.14 8.68
N PRO A 15 7.39 7.26 8.64
CA PRO A 15 6.93 8.50 8.06
C PRO A 15 6.33 8.26 6.68
N ILE A 16 5.21 8.91 6.40
CA ILE A 16 4.57 8.87 5.08
C ILE A 16 5.06 10.10 4.32
N ASP A 17 5.74 9.87 3.21
CA ASP A 17 6.20 10.95 2.33
C ASP A 17 4.99 11.73 1.76
N GLU A 18 5.18 13.01 1.46
CA GLU A 18 4.08 13.88 1.00
C GLU A 18 3.43 13.42 -0.32
N ASN A 19 4.19 12.71 -1.16
CA ASN A 19 3.73 12.14 -2.42
C ASN A 19 3.36 10.64 -2.32
N GLU A 20 3.33 10.06 -1.11
CA GLU A 20 2.99 8.67 -0.88
C GLU A 20 1.50 8.48 -0.54
N ILE A 21 0.86 7.51 -1.19
CA ILE A 21 -0.51 7.09 -0.93
C ILE A 21 -0.55 5.60 -0.59
N ARG A 22 -0.87 5.29 0.67
CA ARG A 22 -1.09 3.91 1.14
C ARG A 22 -2.54 3.47 0.90
N ILE A 23 -2.74 2.51 0.01
CA ILE A 23 -4.07 1.99 -0.32
C ILE A 23 -4.44 0.87 0.65
N THR A 24 -5.64 0.96 1.24
CA THR A 24 -6.18 -0.05 2.15
C THR A 24 -7.40 -0.76 1.55
N SER A 25 -7.67 -1.96 2.04
CA SER A 25 -8.83 -2.75 1.60
C SER A 25 -10.17 -2.08 1.92
N GLN A 26 -10.25 -1.31 3.00
CA GLN A 26 -11.47 -0.61 3.43
C GLN A 26 -11.58 0.83 2.92
N GLY A 27 -10.46 1.45 2.50
CA GLY A 27 -10.46 2.83 2.03
C GLY A 27 -11.29 3.03 0.75
N ARG A 28 -12.00 4.16 0.67
CA ARG A 28 -12.83 4.51 -0.48
C ARG A 28 -11.98 4.92 -1.67
N MET A 29 -12.18 4.28 -2.83
CA MET A 29 -11.41 4.56 -4.05
C MET A 29 -11.41 6.03 -4.45
N ARG A 30 -12.58 6.70 -4.34
CA ARG A 30 -12.72 8.12 -4.68
C ARG A 30 -11.72 9.00 -3.94
N ASN A 31 -11.49 8.74 -2.65
CA ASN A 31 -10.60 9.57 -1.84
C ASN A 31 -9.15 9.48 -2.33
N TYR A 32 -8.69 8.26 -2.66
CA TYR A 32 -7.35 8.04 -3.20
C TYR A 32 -7.15 8.70 -4.56
N ILE A 33 -8.15 8.57 -5.45
CA ILE A 33 -8.12 9.21 -6.77
C ILE A 33 -8.09 10.73 -6.61
N THR A 34 -9.00 11.31 -5.83
CA THR A 34 -9.06 12.76 -5.60
C THR A 34 -7.73 13.27 -5.04
N TYR A 35 -7.17 12.60 -4.04
CA TYR A 35 -5.91 13.04 -3.44
C TYR A 35 -4.73 12.96 -4.43
N ALA A 36 -4.62 11.86 -5.18
CA ALA A 36 -3.60 11.73 -6.21
C ALA A 36 -3.71 12.82 -7.30
N MET A 37 -4.93 13.16 -7.71
CA MET A 37 -5.19 14.23 -8.67
C MET A 37 -4.76 15.59 -8.10
N THR A 38 -5.07 15.88 -6.84
CA THR A 38 -4.61 17.12 -6.16
C THR A 38 -3.08 17.18 -6.10
N LEU A 39 -2.38 16.09 -5.79
CA LEU A 39 -0.92 16.05 -5.79
C LEU A 39 -0.36 16.37 -7.19
N LEU A 40 -0.85 15.68 -8.23
CA LEU A 40 -0.32 15.80 -9.59
C LEU A 40 -0.73 17.13 -10.26
N GLN A 41 -1.93 17.65 -10.06
CA GLN A 41 -2.45 18.80 -10.81
C GLN A 41 -2.41 20.10 -10.03
N GLU A 42 -2.79 20.10 -8.75
CA GLU A 42 -2.91 21.32 -7.95
C GLU A 42 -1.61 21.68 -7.24
N LYS A 43 -0.98 20.69 -6.60
CA LYS A 43 0.30 20.89 -5.91
C LYS A 43 1.51 20.81 -6.84
N GLY A 44 1.31 20.37 -8.07
CA GLY A 44 2.36 20.31 -9.07
C GLY A 44 3.43 19.23 -8.83
N SER A 45 3.17 18.24 -7.97
CA SER A 45 4.11 17.13 -7.75
C SER A 45 4.46 16.45 -9.08
N ASP A 46 5.74 16.14 -9.27
CA ASP A 46 6.22 15.45 -10.47
C ASP A 46 5.81 13.98 -10.49
N GLU A 47 5.68 13.37 -9.30
CA GLU A 47 5.34 11.96 -9.15
C GLU A 47 4.49 11.69 -7.90
N VAL A 48 3.78 10.56 -7.91
CA VAL A 48 3.01 10.02 -6.79
C VAL A 48 3.27 8.53 -6.66
N VAL A 49 3.52 8.07 -5.42
CA VAL A 49 3.87 6.69 -5.09
C VAL A 49 2.70 6.01 -4.39
N PHE A 50 2.16 4.96 -5.00
CA PHE A 50 1.08 4.13 -4.45
C PHE A 50 1.66 2.87 -3.82
N LYS A 51 1.45 2.66 -2.53
CA LYS A 51 1.87 1.45 -1.82
C LYS A 51 0.65 0.65 -1.37
N ALA A 52 0.66 -0.65 -1.61
CA ALA A 52 -0.41 -1.53 -1.17
C ALA A 52 0.05 -2.96 -0.90
N MET A 53 -0.71 -3.66 -0.06
CA MET A 53 -0.39 -5.02 0.36
C MET A 53 -1.62 -5.93 0.29
N GLY A 54 -1.40 -7.19 -0.04
CA GLY A 54 -2.41 -8.25 -0.03
C GLY A 54 -3.70 -7.85 -0.77
N ARG A 55 -4.84 -7.92 -0.07
CA ARG A 55 -6.17 -7.66 -0.64
C ARG A 55 -6.35 -6.26 -1.26
N ALA A 56 -5.49 -5.29 -0.92
CA ALA A 56 -5.56 -3.95 -1.49
C ALA A 56 -4.94 -3.86 -2.90
N ILE A 57 -4.10 -4.81 -3.32
CA ILE A 57 -3.36 -4.76 -4.59
C ILE A 57 -4.27 -4.58 -5.80
N ASN A 58 -5.34 -5.38 -5.91
CA ASN A 58 -6.29 -5.29 -7.02
C ASN A 58 -6.96 -3.90 -7.10
N LYS A 59 -7.31 -3.34 -5.94
CA LYS A 59 -7.89 -1.99 -5.84
C LYS A 59 -6.88 -0.94 -6.30
N THR A 60 -5.62 -1.07 -5.90
CA THR A 60 -4.55 -0.12 -6.27
C THR A 60 -4.37 -0.04 -7.77
N VAL A 61 -4.31 -1.18 -8.47
CA VAL A 61 -4.20 -1.21 -9.93
C VAL A 61 -5.38 -0.48 -10.58
N THR A 62 -6.60 -0.73 -10.09
CA THR A 62 -7.81 -0.04 -10.58
C THR A 62 -7.74 1.49 -10.38
N ILE A 63 -7.29 1.94 -9.21
CA ILE A 63 -7.13 3.37 -8.89
C ILE A 63 -6.11 4.01 -9.83
N VAL A 64 -4.93 3.40 -9.98
CA VAL A 64 -3.86 3.89 -10.85
C VAL A 64 -4.33 3.99 -12.30
N GLU A 65 -5.03 2.98 -12.80
CA GLU A 65 -5.53 2.98 -14.18
C GLU A 65 -6.56 4.09 -14.41
N LEU A 66 -7.42 4.38 -13.43
CA LEU A 66 -8.36 5.49 -13.50
C LEU A 66 -7.68 6.86 -13.51
N ILE A 67 -6.56 7.01 -12.79
CA ILE A 67 -5.77 8.25 -12.77
C ILE A 67 -5.11 8.49 -14.12
N LYS A 68 -4.44 7.47 -14.70
CA LYS A 68 -3.83 7.57 -16.03
C LYS A 68 -4.84 7.89 -17.14
N ARG A 69 -6.10 7.45 -17.00
CA ARG A 69 -7.18 7.85 -17.93
C ARG A 69 -7.58 9.31 -17.82
N ARG A 70 -7.37 9.94 -16.66
CA ARG A 70 -7.70 11.35 -16.40
C ARG A 70 -6.53 12.29 -16.69
N ILE A 71 -5.30 11.81 -16.54
CA ILE A 71 -4.07 12.57 -16.78
C ILE A 71 -3.24 11.84 -17.82
N VAL A 72 -3.23 12.39 -19.03
CA VAL A 72 -2.49 11.83 -20.17
C VAL A 72 -1.00 12.10 -20.01
N GLY A 73 -0.14 11.18 -20.45
CA GLY A 73 1.31 11.34 -20.44
C GLY A 73 2.00 10.96 -19.12
N LEU A 74 1.31 10.27 -18.21
CA LEU A 74 1.95 9.69 -17.03
C LEU A 74 2.74 8.43 -17.39
N HIS A 75 3.99 8.39 -16.94
CA HIS A 75 4.84 7.22 -16.95
C HIS A 75 4.59 6.41 -15.68
N GLN A 76 4.62 5.08 -15.80
CA GLN A 76 4.41 4.15 -14.70
C GLN A 76 5.66 3.31 -14.46
N ASN A 77 5.98 3.10 -13.18
CA ASN A 77 6.97 2.12 -12.73
C ASN A 77 6.34 1.26 -11.63
N THR A 78 6.47 -0.06 -11.74
CA THR A 78 5.80 -1.02 -10.88
C THR A 78 6.80 -1.99 -10.26
N THR A 79 6.93 -1.90 -8.95
CA THR A 79 7.76 -2.83 -8.16
C THR A 79 6.86 -3.73 -7.33
N ILE A 80 7.09 -5.03 -7.41
CA ILE A 80 6.43 -6.03 -6.57
C ILE A 80 7.44 -6.57 -5.55
N GLY A 81 6.94 -6.97 -4.40
CA GLY A 81 7.74 -7.60 -3.37
C GLY A 81 6.89 -8.37 -2.38
N SER A 82 7.51 -8.75 -1.27
CA SER A 82 6.84 -9.38 -0.13
C SER A 82 7.29 -8.71 1.15
N THR A 83 6.42 -8.71 2.14
CA THR A 83 6.72 -8.25 3.49
C THR A 83 6.14 -9.22 4.50
N ASP A 84 6.83 -9.38 5.61
CA ASP A 84 6.42 -10.28 6.68
C ASP A 84 5.57 -9.52 7.67
N ILE A 85 4.41 -10.10 7.98
CA ILE A 85 3.53 -9.58 9.02
C ILE A 85 3.44 -10.63 10.11
N THR A 86 3.90 -10.27 11.31
CA THR A 86 3.78 -11.12 12.49
C THR A 86 2.53 -10.76 13.25
N ASP A 87 1.61 -11.71 13.35
CA ASP A 87 0.40 -11.62 14.16
C ASP A 87 0.68 -12.32 15.51
N ILE A 88 0.34 -11.67 16.62
CA ILE A 88 0.50 -12.21 17.98
C ILE A 88 -0.86 -12.67 18.48
N TYR A 89 -0.87 -13.78 19.20
CA TYR A 89 -2.05 -14.39 19.78
C TYR A 89 -1.84 -14.52 21.28
N GLU A 90 -2.62 -13.75 22.04
CA GLU A 90 -2.60 -13.80 23.50
C GLU A 90 -3.58 -14.85 24.01
N PRO A 91 -3.21 -15.63 25.04
CA PRO A 91 -4.08 -16.64 25.62
C PRO A 91 -5.22 -16.00 26.40
N LEU A 92 -6.39 -16.64 26.34
CA LEU A 92 -7.59 -16.26 27.09
C LEU A 92 -7.71 -16.97 28.45
N GLU A 93 -6.86 -17.97 28.71
CA GLU A 93 -6.83 -18.77 29.94
C GLU A 93 -5.45 -18.66 30.60
N GLU A 94 -5.41 -18.61 31.94
CA GLU A 94 -4.16 -18.61 32.70
C GLU A 94 -3.39 -19.93 32.51
N GLY A 95 -2.06 -19.85 32.33
CA GLY A 95 -1.17 -21.01 32.16
C GLY A 95 -0.87 -21.42 30.71
N LEU A 96 -1.31 -20.62 29.72
CA LEU A 96 -0.93 -20.78 28.31
C LEU A 96 0.10 -19.72 27.90
N ASP A 97 0.95 -20.05 26.92
CA ASP A 97 1.98 -19.15 26.38
C ASP A 97 1.44 -18.33 25.20
N THR A 98 2.03 -17.16 24.93
CA THR A 98 1.71 -16.38 23.71
C THR A 98 2.19 -17.10 22.46
N LEU A 99 1.39 -17.01 21.38
CA LEU A 99 1.75 -17.58 20.08
C LEU A 99 2.03 -16.47 19.07
N GLU A 100 3.09 -16.63 18.29
CA GLU A 100 3.41 -15.75 17.17
C GLU A 100 3.27 -16.52 15.86
N THR A 101 2.63 -15.92 14.86
CA THR A 101 2.60 -16.46 13.49
C THR A 101 3.04 -15.40 12.51
N THR A 102 3.98 -15.75 11.64
CA THR A 102 4.44 -14.86 10.59
C THR A 102 3.82 -15.27 9.26
N ARG A 103 3.16 -14.33 8.61
CA ARG A 103 2.63 -14.51 7.26
C ARG A 103 3.39 -13.65 6.26
N HIS A 104 3.73 -14.26 5.13
CA HIS A 104 4.30 -13.56 3.98
C HIS A 104 3.18 -12.90 3.17
N VAL A 105 3.29 -11.58 2.97
CA VAL A 105 2.26 -10.79 2.29
C VAL A 105 2.87 -10.10 1.08
N SER A 106 2.28 -10.32 -0.09
CA SER A 106 2.69 -9.61 -1.30
C SER A 106 2.44 -8.10 -1.15
N MET A 107 3.38 -7.32 -1.67
CA MET A 107 3.36 -5.87 -1.74
C MET A 107 3.49 -5.42 -3.19
N ILE A 108 2.82 -4.33 -3.52
CA ILE A 108 3.00 -3.60 -4.77
C ILE A 108 3.29 -2.14 -4.47
N VAL A 109 4.24 -1.58 -5.23
CA VAL A 109 4.56 -0.17 -5.27
C VAL A 109 4.42 0.28 -6.71
N ILE A 110 3.56 1.25 -6.97
CA ILE A 110 3.40 1.84 -8.29
C ILE A 110 3.74 3.32 -8.19
N THR A 111 4.69 3.79 -9.00
CA THR A 111 4.98 5.21 -9.14
C THR A 111 4.38 5.71 -10.44
N LEU A 112 3.61 6.80 -10.38
CA LEU A 112 3.20 7.57 -11.55
C LEU A 112 4.01 8.85 -11.61
N SER A 113 4.69 9.11 -12.72
CA SER A 113 5.52 10.30 -12.93
C SER A 113 5.13 11.04 -14.21
N LYS A 114 5.23 12.37 -14.18
CA LYS A 114 5.11 13.22 -15.38
C LYS A 114 6.38 13.22 -16.23
N LYS A 115 7.51 12.82 -15.64
CA LYS A 115 8.80 12.71 -16.31
C LYS A 115 8.98 11.29 -16.79
N GLU A 116 9.75 11.12 -17.87
CA GLU A 116 10.14 9.79 -18.31
C GLU A 116 10.86 9.06 -17.18
N ILE A 117 10.39 7.84 -16.89
CA ILE A 117 11.04 6.99 -15.91
C ILE A 117 12.19 6.25 -16.60
N ASN A 118 13.27 6.01 -15.84
CA ASN A 118 14.45 5.29 -16.30
C ASN A 118 14.08 3.98 -17.02
N GLN A 119 14.41 3.91 -18.31
CA GLN A 119 14.12 2.78 -19.19
C GLN A 119 14.91 1.51 -18.85
N SER A 120 15.89 1.58 -17.95
CA SER A 120 16.57 0.40 -17.42
C SER A 120 15.79 -0.32 -16.32
N SER A 121 14.68 0.25 -15.85
CA SER A 121 13.76 -0.45 -14.96
C SER A 121 13.02 -1.55 -15.72
N ILE A 122 12.86 -2.72 -15.09
CA ILE A 122 12.12 -3.85 -15.67
C ILE A 122 10.59 -3.68 -15.61
N GLY A 123 10.08 -2.58 -15.03
CA GLY A 123 8.65 -2.27 -15.06
C GLY A 123 8.19 -1.12 -14.18
#